data_AF-A0A8S1IQG2-F1
#
_entry.id   AF-A0A8S1IQG2-F1
#
_cell.length_a   1.000
_cell.length_b   1.000
_cell.length_c   1.000
_cell.angle_alpha   90.00
_cell.angle_beta   90.00
_cell.angle_gamma   90.00
#
_symmetry.space_group_name_H-M   'P 1'
#
loop_
_entity.id
_entity.type
_entity.pdbx_description
1 polymer ?
#
loop_
_entity_poly.entity_id
_entity_poly.type
_entity_poly.pdbx_seq_one_letter_code
_entity_poly.pdbx_strand_id
1 'polypeptide(L)'
;MEDPERVDAQGNVHLGEAAIEMLPHTATAAEEILNLQTQKDVEMWERLDDVIMGGKSSSSIKLAGDGSGAVWSGDLVVEGGGFCGCRISLPKSLDLSMFDGVEFTAKGNGSIFKLNLATAQSEGGKTYQASFETVEGAWTEVKLPWHEFVPVDQAMYEPGRPPADPSNVVGFTLVYSRFTHNRMPNPKYSPGPFEFEIKGGISVFRDPRPQIVLVSSGALERSALIGDDAAAREKEIPIVQMNPKGLLDWKYAGENAIRATGLPYTVVRPCGLKDDGEMVPNLIEGDQGDQFRGTLTFGDVADVVVRVLDSPAAAYKTFEIRRSNDPLLEGRTMSDADYRRMFLKLALDRHRPRVGLPPFPPPYMSSPPAPTDSELEQTAKGQDNVADTEGQGEDSVTKVSETANATS
;
A
#
# COMPACT_ATOMS: atom_id res chain seq x y z
N MET A 1 -14.40 -2.29 40.15
CA MET A 1 -14.61 -3.02 38.89
C MET A 1 -13.62 -2.41 37.93
N GLU A 2 -12.70 -3.20 37.35
CA GLU A 2 -11.73 -2.65 36.41
C GLU A 2 -12.45 -2.07 35.19
N ASP A 3 -11.95 -0.94 34.68
CA ASP A 3 -12.56 -0.24 33.56
C ASP A 3 -12.30 -1.05 32.27
N PRO A 4 -13.33 -1.48 31.52
CA PRO A 4 -13.17 -2.30 30.31
C PRO A 4 -12.16 -1.76 29.30
N GLU A 5 -12.01 -0.44 29.23
CA GLU A 5 -11.10 0.28 28.35
C GLU A 5 -9.63 0.13 28.78
N ARG A 6 -9.39 0.16 30.10
CA ARG A 6 -8.08 -0.17 30.67
C ARG A 6 -7.73 -1.64 30.40
N VAL A 7 -8.73 -2.52 30.47
CA VAL A 7 -8.56 -3.94 30.13
C VAL A 7 -8.24 -4.13 28.65
N ASP A 8 -8.85 -3.36 27.73
CA ASP A 8 -8.54 -3.39 26.29
C ASP A 8 -7.09 -2.97 26.02
N ALA A 9 -6.64 -1.86 26.61
CA ALA A 9 -5.26 -1.39 26.47
C ALA A 9 -4.23 -2.40 27.02
N GLN A 10 -4.50 -2.96 28.21
CA GLN A 10 -3.66 -4.00 28.80
C GLN A 10 -3.70 -5.31 28.00
N GLY A 11 -4.84 -5.66 27.42
CA GLY A 11 -4.99 -6.79 26.51
C GLY A 11 -4.09 -6.64 25.29
N ASN A 12 -4.02 -5.45 24.68
CA ASN A 12 -3.13 -5.16 23.56
C ASN A 12 -1.65 -5.24 23.96
N VAL A 13 -1.29 -4.82 25.17
CA VAL A 13 0.08 -4.99 25.71
C VAL A 13 0.44 -6.47 25.79
N HIS A 14 -0.39 -7.28 26.48
CA HIS A 14 -0.13 -8.71 26.62
C HIS A 14 -0.11 -9.44 25.27
N LEU A 15 -1.00 -9.05 24.34
CA LEU A 15 -1.01 -9.58 22.99
C LEU A 15 0.27 -9.24 22.25
N GLY A 16 0.76 -7.99 22.39
CA GLY A 16 2.04 -7.57 21.81
C GLY A 16 3.21 -8.38 22.35
N GLU A 17 3.30 -8.55 23.67
CA GLU A 17 4.34 -9.36 24.33
C GLU A 17 4.32 -10.82 23.84
N ALA A 18 3.13 -11.44 23.83
CA ALA A 18 2.96 -12.80 23.33
C ALA A 18 3.29 -12.91 21.84
N ALA A 19 2.91 -11.93 21.03
CA ALA A 19 3.18 -11.91 19.60
C ALA A 19 4.69 -11.87 19.30
N ILE A 20 5.47 -11.10 20.08
CA ILE A 20 6.93 -11.05 19.93
C ILE A 20 7.57 -12.42 20.20
N GLU A 21 7.05 -13.16 21.17
CA GLU A 21 7.55 -14.49 21.52
C GLU A 21 7.11 -15.57 20.51
N MET A 22 5.86 -15.50 20.06
CA MET A 22 5.22 -16.58 19.29
C MET A 22 5.31 -16.41 17.76
N LEU A 23 5.37 -15.18 17.26
CA LEU A 23 5.35 -14.92 15.82
C LEU A 23 6.78 -14.81 15.28
N PRO A 24 7.07 -15.44 14.12
CA PRO A 24 8.34 -15.20 13.45
C PRO A 24 8.39 -13.74 13.00
N HIS A 25 9.55 -13.10 13.18
CA HIS A 25 9.77 -11.79 12.57
C HIS A 25 9.83 -11.97 11.06
N THR A 26 8.87 -11.39 10.34
CA THR A 26 8.85 -11.44 8.89
C THR A 26 9.59 -10.24 8.30
N ALA A 27 10.52 -10.54 7.39
CA ALA A 27 11.25 -9.57 6.59
C ALA A 27 10.94 -9.80 5.11
N THR A 28 11.38 -8.88 4.25
CA THR A 28 11.33 -9.13 2.80
C THR A 28 12.15 -10.38 2.48
N ALA A 29 11.52 -11.35 1.82
CA ALA A 29 12.17 -12.55 1.33
C ALA A 29 12.47 -12.41 -0.17
N ALA A 30 13.54 -13.05 -0.62
CA ALA A 30 13.93 -13.07 -2.03
C ALA A 30 14.27 -14.50 -2.48
N GLU A 31 13.91 -14.85 -3.71
CA GLU A 31 14.23 -16.13 -4.32
C GLU A 31 14.76 -15.90 -5.74
N GLU A 32 15.95 -16.42 -6.05
CA GLU A 32 16.51 -16.34 -7.40
C GLU A 32 15.72 -17.25 -8.35
N ILE A 33 15.18 -16.66 -9.42
CA ILE A 33 14.42 -17.39 -10.46
C ILE A 33 15.19 -17.55 -11.76
N LEU A 34 16.20 -16.70 -11.97
CA LEU A 34 17.06 -16.71 -13.15
C LEU A 34 18.49 -16.41 -12.73
N ASN A 35 19.37 -17.39 -12.88
CA ASN A 35 20.81 -17.19 -12.72
C ASN A 35 21.40 -16.62 -14.02
N LEU A 36 22.41 -15.76 -13.95
CA LEU A 36 23.14 -15.20 -15.10
C LEU A 36 24.66 -15.33 -14.93
N GLN A 37 25.13 -16.28 -14.13
CA GLN A 37 26.55 -16.48 -13.79
C GLN A 37 27.21 -17.65 -14.53
N THR A 38 26.46 -18.43 -15.32
CA THR A 38 27.04 -19.47 -16.19
C THR A 38 26.79 -19.23 -17.67
N GLN A 39 27.65 -19.78 -18.52
CA GLN A 39 27.58 -19.59 -19.97
C GLN A 39 26.26 -20.13 -20.52
N LYS A 40 25.82 -21.28 -19.99
CA LYS A 40 24.54 -21.90 -20.31
C LYS A 40 23.37 -20.97 -20.01
N ASP A 41 23.44 -20.22 -18.91
CA ASP A 41 22.34 -19.33 -18.53
C ASP A 41 22.21 -18.14 -19.47
N VAL A 42 23.34 -17.54 -19.84
CA VAL A 42 23.38 -16.42 -20.78
C VAL A 42 22.96 -16.84 -22.18
N GLU A 43 23.31 -18.05 -22.61
CA GLU A 43 22.92 -18.61 -23.92
C GLU A 43 21.40 -18.82 -24.07
N MET A 44 20.64 -18.85 -22.97
CA MET A 44 19.17 -18.89 -23.02
C MET A 44 18.55 -17.55 -23.43
N TRP A 45 19.32 -16.46 -23.42
CA TRP A 45 18.84 -15.13 -23.78
C TRP A 45 19.04 -14.86 -25.27
N GLU A 46 17.93 -14.66 -25.96
CA GLU A 46 17.86 -14.38 -27.38
C GLU A 46 17.89 -12.87 -27.64
N ARG A 47 18.54 -12.50 -28.75
CA ARG A 47 18.60 -11.10 -29.20
C ARG A 47 17.27 -10.65 -29.81
N LEU A 48 16.80 -9.48 -29.42
CA LEU A 48 15.57 -8.85 -29.89
C LEU A 48 15.81 -7.37 -30.21
N ASP A 49 16.55 -7.11 -31.30
CA ASP A 49 16.86 -5.75 -31.76
C ASP A 49 15.89 -5.27 -32.87
N ASP A 50 16.03 -4.02 -33.29
CA ASP A 50 15.13 -3.34 -34.25
C ASP A 50 15.26 -3.76 -35.73
N VAL A 51 16.09 -4.77 -36.04
CA VAL A 51 16.39 -5.21 -37.41
C VAL A 51 15.14 -5.64 -38.19
N ILE A 52 14.17 -6.29 -37.54
CA ILE A 52 12.91 -6.71 -38.19
C ILE A 52 12.09 -5.51 -38.69
N MET A 53 12.25 -4.34 -38.04
CA MET A 53 11.56 -3.10 -38.39
C MET A 53 12.37 -2.22 -39.35
N GLY A 54 13.52 -2.71 -39.86
CA GLY A 54 14.43 -1.96 -40.73
C GLY A 54 15.48 -1.15 -39.98
N GLY A 55 15.59 -1.33 -38.66
CA GLY A 55 16.65 -0.74 -37.85
C GLY A 55 18.01 -1.40 -38.03
N LYS A 56 19.04 -0.74 -37.50
CA LYS A 56 20.45 -1.17 -37.62
C LYS A 56 21.10 -1.37 -36.25
N SER A 57 20.32 -1.35 -35.16
CA SER A 57 20.84 -1.57 -33.82
C SER A 57 21.25 -3.03 -33.65
N SER A 58 22.28 -3.27 -32.83
CA SER A 58 22.80 -4.63 -32.61
C SER A 58 23.29 -4.78 -31.18
N SER A 59 22.84 -5.82 -30.50
CA SER A 59 23.27 -6.14 -29.13
C SER A 59 23.63 -7.61 -28.94
N SER A 60 24.30 -7.91 -27.83
CA SER A 60 24.55 -9.28 -27.36
C SER A 60 24.66 -9.28 -25.84
N ILE A 61 24.27 -10.39 -25.22
CA ILE A 61 24.48 -10.63 -23.79
C ILE A 61 25.56 -11.70 -23.62
N LYS A 62 26.47 -11.47 -22.67
CA LYS A 62 27.63 -12.32 -22.36
C LYS A 62 27.82 -12.41 -20.86
N LEU A 63 28.56 -13.41 -20.39
CA LEU A 63 29.02 -13.42 -19.01
C LEU A 63 29.94 -12.24 -18.72
N ALA A 64 29.83 -11.70 -17.51
CA ALA A 64 30.80 -10.77 -16.96
C ALA A 64 32.15 -11.48 -16.79
N GLY A 65 33.25 -10.79 -17.11
CA GLY A 65 34.60 -11.39 -17.12
C GLY A 65 35.08 -11.87 -15.74
N ASP A 66 34.48 -11.35 -14.66
CA ASP A 66 34.75 -11.72 -13.27
C ASP A 66 33.75 -12.76 -12.72
N GLY A 67 32.78 -13.21 -13.52
CA GLY A 67 31.73 -14.14 -13.10
C GLY A 67 30.65 -13.55 -12.19
N SER A 68 30.59 -12.21 -12.05
CA SER A 68 29.63 -11.56 -11.16
C SER A 68 28.18 -11.59 -11.68
N GLY A 69 27.96 -12.02 -12.92
CA GLY A 69 26.66 -12.01 -13.61
C GLY A 69 26.84 -11.88 -15.12
N ALA A 70 26.01 -11.05 -15.76
CA ALA A 70 26.02 -10.87 -17.21
C ALA A 70 26.14 -9.40 -17.63
N VAL A 71 26.70 -9.20 -18.82
CA VAL A 71 26.87 -7.92 -19.51
C VAL A 71 26.06 -7.98 -20.80
N TRP A 72 25.06 -7.10 -20.91
CA TRP A 72 24.31 -6.84 -22.12
C TRP A 72 24.80 -5.54 -22.74
N SER A 73 25.39 -5.61 -23.93
CA SER A 73 26.00 -4.46 -24.60
C SER A 73 25.64 -4.44 -26.08
N GLY A 74 25.66 -3.25 -26.68
CA GLY A 74 25.35 -3.10 -28.10
C GLY A 74 25.58 -1.69 -28.61
N ASP A 75 25.18 -1.46 -29.86
CA ASP A 75 25.18 -0.15 -30.50
C ASP A 75 23.75 0.19 -30.96
N LEU A 76 23.25 1.36 -30.54
CA LEU A 76 21.91 1.85 -30.83
C LEU A 76 21.91 2.84 -31.99
N VAL A 77 21.18 2.50 -33.04
CA VAL A 77 21.03 3.33 -34.23
C VAL A 77 19.59 3.84 -34.31
N VAL A 78 19.43 5.17 -34.29
CA VAL A 78 18.10 5.81 -34.29
C VAL A 78 17.31 5.52 -35.57
N GLU A 79 18.00 5.40 -36.70
CA GLU A 79 17.41 5.12 -38.01
C GLU A 79 16.76 3.73 -38.02
N GLY A 80 15.47 3.66 -38.36
CA GLY A 80 14.73 2.40 -38.52
C GLY A 80 14.19 1.76 -37.23
N GLY A 81 14.51 2.28 -36.04
CA GLY A 81 13.88 1.82 -34.79
C GLY A 81 14.43 2.47 -33.53
N GLY A 82 15.74 2.38 -33.31
CA GLY A 82 16.42 2.91 -32.13
C GLY A 82 16.14 2.11 -30.86
N PHE A 83 16.13 0.77 -30.95
CA PHE A 83 16.08 -0.09 -29.77
C PHE A 83 16.91 -1.37 -29.89
N CYS A 84 17.41 -1.81 -28.74
CA CYS A 84 17.97 -3.14 -28.53
C CYS A 84 17.16 -3.85 -27.44
N GLY A 85 17.12 -5.18 -27.51
CA GLY A 85 16.52 -6.00 -26.47
C GLY A 85 17.17 -7.37 -26.36
N CYS A 86 17.04 -7.99 -25.19
CA CYS A 86 17.37 -9.39 -24.98
C CYS A 86 16.23 -10.07 -24.21
N ARG A 87 15.86 -11.27 -24.66
CA ARG A 87 14.67 -11.99 -24.21
C ARG A 87 15.04 -13.39 -23.73
N ILE A 88 14.48 -13.80 -22.61
CA ILE A 88 14.47 -15.21 -22.20
C ILE A 88 13.04 -15.75 -22.29
N SER A 89 12.89 -16.91 -22.92
CA SER A 89 11.65 -17.71 -22.91
C SER A 89 11.87 -18.91 -22.00
N LEU A 90 11.08 -19.03 -20.95
CA LEU A 90 11.25 -20.07 -19.95
C LEU A 90 10.78 -21.42 -20.51
N PRO A 91 11.53 -22.51 -20.30
CA PRO A 91 11.15 -23.83 -20.80
C PRO A 91 9.88 -24.37 -20.14
N LYS A 92 9.59 -23.91 -18.92
CA LYS A 92 8.37 -24.18 -18.16
C LYS A 92 7.91 -22.86 -17.55
N SER A 93 6.60 -22.65 -17.49
CA SER A 93 6.07 -21.51 -16.76
C SER A 93 6.36 -21.61 -15.27
N LEU A 94 6.53 -20.44 -14.65
CA LEU A 94 6.71 -20.28 -13.21
C LEU A 94 5.42 -19.75 -12.58
N ASP A 95 5.05 -20.35 -11.45
CA ASP A 95 4.03 -19.81 -10.56
C ASP A 95 4.72 -18.93 -9.51
N LEU A 96 4.56 -17.63 -9.68
CA LEU A 96 5.14 -16.59 -8.83
C LEU A 96 4.05 -15.84 -8.04
N SER A 97 2.86 -16.43 -7.91
CA SER A 97 1.70 -15.82 -7.25
C SER A 97 1.91 -15.50 -5.77
N MET A 98 2.86 -16.19 -5.11
CA MET A 98 3.22 -15.95 -3.71
C MET A 98 4.15 -14.75 -3.51
N PHE A 99 4.65 -14.13 -4.58
CA PHE A 99 5.60 -13.02 -4.56
C PHE A 99 4.93 -11.72 -5.00
N ASP A 100 5.56 -10.58 -4.70
CA ASP A 100 5.03 -9.25 -4.99
C ASP A 100 5.64 -8.58 -6.22
N GLY A 101 6.74 -9.12 -6.73
CA GLY A 101 7.45 -8.55 -7.86
C GLY A 101 8.79 -9.23 -8.11
N VAL A 102 9.55 -8.62 -9.02
CA VAL A 102 10.94 -9.00 -9.32
C VAL A 102 11.91 -7.96 -8.79
N GLU A 103 13.10 -8.42 -8.44
CA GLU A 103 14.23 -7.57 -8.09
C GLU A 103 15.54 -8.09 -8.69
N PHE A 104 16.46 -7.16 -8.93
CA PHE A 104 17.82 -7.45 -9.40
C PHE A 104 18.71 -6.23 -9.14
N THR A 105 20.02 -6.45 -9.19
CA THR A 105 21.01 -5.37 -9.09
C THR A 105 21.64 -5.13 -10.44
N ALA A 106 21.54 -3.91 -10.95
CA ALA A 106 22.02 -3.54 -12.28
C ALA A 106 22.93 -2.33 -12.27
N LYS A 107 23.83 -2.23 -13.24
CA LYS A 107 24.66 -1.06 -13.51
C LYS A 107 24.54 -0.71 -14.98
N GLY A 108 24.23 0.54 -15.27
CA GLY A 108 23.98 1.00 -16.64
C GLY A 108 24.59 2.36 -16.92
N ASN A 109 24.20 2.94 -18.05
CA ASN A 109 24.69 4.22 -18.56
C ASN A 109 23.87 5.43 -18.08
N GLY A 110 23.13 5.31 -16.98
CA GLY A 110 22.28 6.41 -16.48
C GLY A 110 20.93 6.52 -17.20
N SER A 111 20.60 5.59 -18.11
CA SER A 111 19.37 5.64 -18.91
C SER A 111 18.16 4.99 -18.22
N ILE A 112 17.01 5.14 -18.87
CA ILE A 112 15.76 4.46 -18.54
C ILE A 112 15.67 3.18 -19.38
N PHE A 113 15.62 2.05 -18.69
CA PHE A 113 15.44 0.72 -19.26
C PHE A 113 14.02 0.23 -18.99
N LYS A 114 13.61 -0.83 -19.70
CA LYS A 114 12.32 -1.48 -19.53
C LYS A 114 12.52 -2.97 -19.30
N LEU A 115 11.72 -3.53 -18.41
CA LEU A 115 11.57 -4.97 -18.24
C LEU A 115 10.15 -5.34 -18.68
N ASN A 116 10.04 -6.20 -19.68
CA ASN A 116 8.77 -6.81 -20.05
C ASN A 116 8.65 -8.18 -19.39
N LEU A 117 7.49 -8.43 -18.80
CA LEU A 117 7.03 -9.70 -18.29
C LEU A 117 6.10 -10.35 -19.33
N ALA A 118 6.43 -11.58 -19.72
CA ALA A 118 5.55 -12.42 -20.53
C ALA A 118 4.84 -13.42 -19.62
N THR A 119 3.53 -13.56 -19.78
CA THR A 119 2.69 -14.57 -19.09
C THR A 119 2.05 -15.50 -20.11
N ALA A 120 1.33 -16.53 -19.69
CA ALA A 120 0.54 -17.35 -20.61
C ALA A 120 -0.54 -16.57 -21.39
N GLN A 121 -0.90 -15.37 -20.93
CA GLN A 121 -1.81 -14.46 -21.63
C GLN A 121 -1.10 -13.57 -22.67
N SER A 122 0.22 -13.70 -22.81
CA SER A 122 1.02 -12.95 -23.77
C SER A 122 1.02 -13.64 -25.13
N GLU A 123 0.62 -12.91 -26.17
CA GLU A 123 0.60 -13.37 -27.55
C GLU A 123 1.19 -12.30 -28.48
N GLY A 124 2.04 -12.70 -29.43
CA GLY A 124 2.69 -11.73 -30.34
C GLY A 124 3.50 -10.66 -29.57
N GLY A 125 3.20 -9.38 -29.82
CA GLY A 125 3.86 -8.22 -29.19
C GLY A 125 3.28 -7.82 -27.82
N LYS A 126 2.29 -8.57 -27.32
CA LYS A 126 1.51 -8.23 -26.13
C LYS A 126 2.17 -8.73 -24.85
N THR A 127 2.70 -7.82 -24.04
CA THR A 127 3.41 -8.13 -22.79
C THR A 127 2.96 -7.20 -21.66
N TYR A 128 3.52 -7.36 -20.47
CA TYR A 128 3.36 -6.40 -19.38
C TYR A 128 4.69 -5.69 -19.15
N GLN A 129 4.70 -4.37 -19.06
CA GLN A 129 5.94 -3.58 -19.08
C GLN A 129 6.07 -2.71 -17.84
N ALA A 130 7.24 -2.77 -17.21
CA ALA A 130 7.69 -1.83 -16.20
C ALA A 130 8.97 -1.12 -16.67
N SER A 131 9.21 0.10 -16.18
CA SER A 131 10.42 0.88 -16.49
C SER A 131 11.23 1.09 -15.22
N PHE A 132 12.55 1.15 -15.36
CA PHE A 132 13.46 1.44 -14.25
C PHE A 132 14.63 2.28 -14.75
N GLU A 133 15.21 3.07 -13.86
CA GLU A 133 16.35 3.93 -14.17
C GLU A 133 17.63 3.33 -13.59
N THR A 134 18.76 3.58 -14.26
CA THR A 134 20.09 3.29 -13.72
C THR A 134 20.81 4.59 -13.38
N VAL A 135 21.83 4.50 -12.53
CA VAL A 135 22.79 5.60 -12.31
C VAL A 135 24.08 5.25 -13.04
N GLU A 136 24.61 6.20 -13.81
CA GLU A 136 25.82 5.98 -14.60
C GLU A 136 26.99 5.56 -13.70
N GLY A 137 27.58 4.41 -14.01
CA GLY A 137 28.74 3.87 -13.29
C GLY A 137 28.46 3.28 -11.91
N ALA A 138 27.22 3.33 -11.41
CA ALA A 138 26.85 2.83 -10.08
C ALA A 138 25.89 1.65 -10.14
N TRP A 139 26.06 0.71 -9.22
CA TRP A 139 25.09 -0.36 -8.99
C TRP A 139 23.80 0.23 -8.41
N THR A 140 22.68 -0.17 -9.00
CA THR A 140 21.33 0.25 -8.67
C THR A 140 20.52 -1.00 -8.30
N GLU A 141 19.92 -1.00 -7.12
CA GLU A 141 18.93 -2.00 -6.74
C GLU A 141 17.61 -1.67 -7.44
N VAL A 142 17.14 -2.59 -8.28
CA VAL A 142 15.89 -2.46 -9.02
C VAL A 142 14.87 -3.37 -8.38
N LYS A 143 13.73 -2.80 -7.97
CA LYS A 143 12.61 -3.52 -7.36
C LYS A 143 11.33 -3.14 -8.11
N LEU A 144 10.71 -4.11 -8.78
CA LEU A 144 9.55 -3.90 -9.65
C LEU A 144 8.37 -4.76 -9.18
N PRO A 145 7.44 -4.18 -8.40
CA PRO A 145 6.21 -4.85 -8.01
C PRO A 145 5.33 -5.22 -9.22
N TRP A 146 4.57 -6.31 -9.14
CA TRP A 146 3.68 -6.76 -10.22
C TRP A 146 2.69 -5.70 -10.70
N HIS A 147 2.24 -4.83 -9.80
CA HIS A 147 1.30 -3.76 -10.12
C HIS A 147 1.91 -2.60 -10.93
N GLU A 148 3.24 -2.54 -11.07
CA GLU A 148 3.93 -1.61 -11.98
C GLU A 148 4.02 -2.14 -13.42
N PHE A 149 3.77 -3.44 -13.62
CA PHE A 149 3.77 -4.04 -14.96
C PHE A 149 2.43 -3.79 -15.65
N VAL A 150 2.43 -2.80 -16.54
CA VAL A 150 1.23 -2.35 -17.26
C VAL A 150 1.08 -3.15 -18.57
N PRO A 151 -0.13 -3.62 -18.94
CA PRO A 151 -0.33 -4.32 -20.21
C PRO A 151 -0.04 -3.41 -21.40
N VAL A 152 0.76 -3.91 -22.33
CA VAL A 152 1.13 -3.21 -23.57
C VAL A 152 1.04 -4.11 -24.79
N ASP A 153 0.68 -3.51 -25.92
CA ASP A 153 0.90 -4.04 -27.28
C ASP A 153 2.00 -3.21 -27.96
N GLN A 154 3.15 -3.81 -28.22
CA GLN A 154 4.30 -3.13 -28.82
C GLN A 154 4.65 -1.78 -28.13
N ALA A 155 4.73 -1.82 -26.80
CA ALA A 155 5.00 -0.66 -25.91
C ALA A 155 3.93 0.45 -25.88
N MET A 156 2.72 0.19 -26.42
CA MET A 156 1.54 1.03 -26.22
C MET A 156 0.62 0.39 -25.18
N TYR A 157 0.16 1.17 -24.20
CA TYR A 157 -0.83 0.72 -23.23
C TYR A 157 -2.05 0.12 -23.94
N GLU A 158 -2.51 -1.02 -23.44
CA GLU A 158 -3.70 -1.74 -23.92
C GLU A 158 -4.82 -1.59 -22.88
N PRO A 159 -5.75 -0.61 -23.07
CA PRO A 159 -6.83 -0.39 -22.13
C PRO A 159 -7.74 -1.61 -22.01
N GLY A 160 -8.20 -1.88 -20.78
CA GLY A 160 -9.16 -2.96 -20.50
C GLY A 160 -8.54 -4.37 -20.43
N ARG A 161 -7.25 -4.54 -20.73
CA ARG A 161 -6.58 -5.81 -20.48
C ARG A 161 -6.39 -6.02 -18.98
N PRO A 162 -6.63 -7.25 -18.45
CA PRO A 162 -6.39 -7.55 -17.05
C PRO A 162 -4.94 -7.27 -16.63
N PRO A 163 -4.67 -7.06 -15.33
CA PRO A 163 -3.31 -6.99 -14.79
C PRO A 163 -2.52 -8.27 -15.07
N ALA A 164 -1.18 -8.18 -14.96
CA ALA A 164 -0.31 -9.34 -15.08
C ALA A 164 -0.72 -10.44 -14.09
N ASP A 165 -0.81 -11.67 -14.59
CA ASP A 165 -1.05 -12.87 -13.78
C ASP A 165 0.30 -13.52 -13.45
N PRO A 166 0.80 -13.39 -12.20
CA PRO A 166 2.09 -13.94 -11.80
C PRO A 166 2.06 -15.46 -11.66
N SER A 167 0.91 -16.13 -11.73
CA SER A 167 0.83 -17.60 -11.58
C SER A 167 1.34 -18.38 -12.81
N ASN A 168 1.56 -17.69 -13.93
CA ASN A 168 1.93 -18.33 -15.18
C ASN A 168 2.89 -17.46 -16.00
N VAL A 169 4.06 -17.16 -15.42
CA VAL A 169 5.12 -16.38 -16.06
C VAL A 169 5.93 -17.26 -17.00
N VAL A 170 6.11 -16.82 -18.24
CA VAL A 170 6.76 -17.59 -19.33
C VAL A 170 8.03 -16.94 -19.86
N GLY A 171 8.40 -15.73 -19.41
CA GLY A 171 9.62 -15.09 -19.86
C GLY A 171 9.78 -13.63 -19.45
N PHE A 172 10.97 -13.12 -19.70
CA PHE A 172 11.36 -11.74 -19.43
C PHE A 172 12.05 -11.14 -20.65
N THR A 173 11.99 -9.83 -20.81
CA THR A 173 12.73 -9.12 -21.87
C THR A 173 13.25 -7.80 -21.33
N LEU A 174 14.57 -7.60 -21.37
CA LEU A 174 15.19 -6.30 -21.15
C LEU A 174 15.16 -5.52 -22.46
N VAL A 175 14.79 -4.24 -22.38
CA VAL A 175 14.71 -3.35 -23.54
C VAL A 175 15.32 -2.00 -23.23
N TYR A 176 16.16 -1.52 -24.14
CA TYR A 176 16.66 -0.16 -24.16
C TYR A 176 16.26 0.48 -25.48
N SER A 177 15.50 1.56 -25.39
CA SER A 177 14.84 2.17 -26.54
C SER A 177 14.81 3.69 -26.40
N ARG A 178 14.76 4.37 -27.55
CA ARG A 178 14.42 5.80 -27.64
C ARG A 178 13.03 6.16 -27.09
N PHE A 179 12.21 5.15 -26.75
CA PHE A 179 10.90 5.33 -26.15
C PHE A 179 10.80 4.65 -24.78
N THR A 180 10.15 5.33 -23.84
CA THR A 180 9.67 4.75 -22.58
C THR A 180 8.31 4.08 -22.82
N HIS A 181 7.32 4.38 -21.97
CA HIS A 181 5.97 3.87 -22.04
C HIS A 181 5.13 4.69 -23.02
N ASN A 182 4.14 4.08 -23.68
CA ASN A 182 3.23 4.74 -24.63
C ASN A 182 3.95 5.49 -25.77
N ARG A 183 5.09 4.98 -26.22
CA ARG A 183 5.95 5.62 -27.23
C ARG A 183 6.38 7.05 -26.87
N MET A 184 6.33 7.41 -25.58
CA MET A 184 6.88 8.67 -25.12
C MET A 184 8.40 8.66 -25.28
N PRO A 185 9.04 9.78 -25.69
CA PRO A 185 10.49 9.84 -25.81
C PRO A 185 11.17 9.48 -24.49
N ASN A 186 12.25 8.70 -24.57
CA ASN A 186 13.12 8.45 -23.43
C ASN A 186 14.06 9.65 -23.26
N PRO A 187 13.88 10.47 -22.20
CA PRO A 187 14.67 11.70 -22.02
C PRO A 187 16.14 11.43 -21.71
N LYS A 188 16.49 10.19 -21.33
CA LYS A 188 17.86 9.77 -21.00
C LYS A 188 18.47 8.84 -22.07
N TYR A 189 17.86 8.78 -23.25
CA TYR A 189 18.37 7.97 -24.36
C TYR A 189 19.59 8.60 -25.02
N SER A 190 20.63 7.80 -25.17
CA SER A 190 21.82 8.10 -25.96
C SER A 190 21.99 7.05 -27.07
N PRO A 191 22.03 7.46 -28.35
CA PRO A 191 22.48 6.60 -29.45
C PRO A 191 23.94 6.15 -29.29
N GLY A 192 24.33 5.13 -30.03
CA GLY A 192 25.68 4.58 -30.04
C GLY A 192 25.88 3.46 -29.01
N PRO A 193 27.13 3.23 -28.56
CA PRO A 193 27.45 2.11 -27.70
C PRO A 193 26.80 2.23 -26.32
N PHE A 194 26.31 1.12 -25.80
CA PHE A 194 25.83 1.01 -24.43
C PHE A 194 26.29 -0.28 -23.77
N GLU A 195 26.31 -0.26 -22.44
CA GLU A 195 26.56 -1.42 -21.60
C GLU A 195 25.57 -1.40 -20.43
N PHE A 196 25.08 -2.59 -20.10
CA PHE A 196 24.19 -2.87 -18.99
C PHE A 196 24.67 -4.15 -18.31
N GLU A 197 25.09 -4.05 -17.06
CA GLU A 197 25.51 -5.17 -16.25
C GLU A 197 24.39 -5.56 -15.29
N ILE A 198 24.17 -6.86 -15.12
CA ILE A 198 23.28 -7.43 -14.10
C ILE A 198 24.10 -8.35 -13.21
N LYS A 199 24.06 -8.10 -11.90
CA LYS A 199 24.79 -8.88 -10.90
C LYS A 199 23.95 -10.09 -10.48
N GLY A 200 24.55 -11.27 -10.51
CA GLY A 200 23.90 -12.53 -10.17
C GLY A 200 22.88 -12.92 -11.24
N GLY A 201 21.68 -12.36 -11.12
CA GLY A 201 20.53 -12.73 -11.93
C GLY A 201 19.27 -11.94 -11.55
N ILE A 202 18.09 -12.53 -11.82
CA ILE A 202 16.80 -11.96 -11.46
C ILE A 202 16.18 -12.80 -10.35
N SER A 203 15.75 -12.13 -9.29
CA SER A 203 15.03 -12.72 -8.16
C SER A 203 13.58 -12.23 -8.13
N VAL A 204 12.72 -12.96 -7.43
CA VAL A 204 11.42 -12.47 -6.98
C VAL A 204 11.50 -12.09 -5.51
N PHE A 205 10.72 -11.10 -5.09
CA PHE A 205 10.65 -10.69 -3.70
C PHE A 205 9.24 -10.83 -3.13
N ARG A 206 9.16 -11.02 -1.82
CA ARG A 206 7.92 -11.01 -1.04
C ARG A 206 8.09 -10.11 0.17
N ASP A 207 7.34 -9.01 0.20
CA ASP A 207 7.35 -8.05 1.29
C ASP A 207 6.50 -8.53 2.48
N PRO A 208 6.80 -8.07 3.71
CA PRO A 208 6.05 -8.49 4.89
C PRO A 208 4.59 -8.04 4.81
N ARG A 209 3.67 -8.93 5.20
CA ARG A 209 2.26 -8.60 5.43
C ARG A 209 2.06 -8.25 6.91
N PRO A 210 1.03 -7.46 7.25
CA PRO A 210 0.66 -7.26 8.65
C PRO A 210 0.45 -8.59 9.37
N GLN A 211 1.20 -8.80 10.45
CA GLN A 211 1.03 -9.93 11.37
C GLN A 211 0.02 -9.59 12.47
N ILE A 212 -0.14 -8.29 12.76
CA ILE A 212 -1.13 -7.77 13.70
C ILE A 212 -1.97 -6.71 13.00
N VAL A 213 -3.30 -6.84 13.03
CA VAL A 213 -4.22 -5.79 12.58
C VAL A 213 -5.05 -5.34 13.76
N LEU A 214 -4.92 -4.08 14.13
CA LEU A 214 -5.68 -3.47 15.24
C LEU A 214 -6.75 -2.54 14.67
N VAL A 215 -8.01 -2.79 15.03
CA VAL A 215 -9.11 -1.86 14.77
C VAL A 215 -9.20 -0.89 15.94
N SER A 216 -9.03 0.39 15.66
CA SER A 216 -8.94 1.46 16.65
C SER A 216 -9.99 2.54 16.39
N SER A 217 -9.66 3.84 16.46
CA SER A 217 -10.60 4.95 16.28
C SER A 217 -9.94 6.15 15.59
N GLY A 218 -10.64 6.80 14.64
CA GLY A 218 -10.17 8.02 13.95
C GLY A 218 -10.25 9.31 14.80
N ALA A 219 -10.14 9.19 16.12
CA ALA A 219 -10.33 10.28 17.08
C ALA A 219 -9.19 10.38 18.11
N LEU A 220 -8.21 9.48 18.08
CA LEU A 220 -7.20 9.34 19.13
C LEU A 220 -6.20 10.50 19.12
N GLU A 221 -5.64 10.81 17.95
CA GLU A 221 -4.68 11.91 17.80
C GLU A 221 -5.35 13.26 18.03
N ARG A 222 -6.65 13.40 17.74
CA ARG A 222 -7.41 14.61 18.10
C ARG A 222 -7.42 14.83 19.61
N SER A 223 -7.79 13.79 20.37
CA SER A 223 -7.82 13.85 21.83
C SER A 223 -6.42 14.12 22.38
N ALA A 224 -5.42 13.39 21.90
CA ALA A 224 -4.05 13.50 22.37
C ALA A 224 -3.40 14.87 22.08
N LEU A 225 -3.68 15.47 20.91
CA LEU A 225 -3.15 16.79 20.55
C LEU A 225 -3.83 17.94 21.32
N ILE A 226 -5.13 17.80 21.61
CA ILE A 226 -5.87 18.79 22.39
C ILE A 226 -5.44 18.75 23.86
N GLY A 227 -5.18 17.56 24.41
CA GLY A 227 -4.85 17.39 25.82
C GLY A 227 -5.92 18.02 26.71
N ASP A 228 -5.49 18.86 27.65
CA ASP A 228 -6.38 19.51 28.64
C ASP A 228 -7.00 20.84 28.17
N ASP A 229 -6.81 21.25 26.90
CA ASP A 229 -7.42 22.48 26.38
C ASP A 229 -8.93 22.32 26.19
N ALA A 230 -9.68 22.70 27.24
CA ALA A 230 -11.14 22.63 27.25
C ALA A 230 -11.80 23.41 26.11
N ALA A 231 -11.25 24.57 25.71
CA ALA A 231 -11.82 25.42 24.68
C ALA A 231 -11.60 24.86 23.26
N ALA A 232 -10.49 24.15 23.05
CA ALA A 232 -10.27 23.37 21.84
C ALA A 232 -11.14 22.10 21.83
N ARG A 233 -11.24 21.40 22.96
CA ARG A 233 -12.02 20.17 23.13
C ARG A 233 -13.51 20.37 22.83
N GLU A 234 -14.11 21.48 23.27
CA GLU A 234 -15.53 21.81 23.02
C GLU A 234 -15.89 21.91 21.52
N LYS A 235 -14.92 22.20 20.65
CA LYS A 235 -15.14 22.37 19.20
C LYS A 235 -15.04 21.07 18.39
N GLU A 236 -14.72 19.96 19.04
CA GLU A 236 -14.49 18.69 18.37
C GLU A 236 -15.74 17.82 18.24
N ILE A 237 -15.58 16.62 17.65
CA ILE A 237 -16.65 15.63 17.58
C ILE A 237 -17.04 15.10 18.98
N PRO A 238 -18.30 14.65 19.19
CA PRO A 238 -18.82 14.30 20.52
C PRO A 238 -17.94 13.33 21.31
N ILE A 239 -17.36 12.32 20.65
CA ILE A 239 -16.51 11.34 21.35
C ILE A 239 -15.21 11.94 21.88
N VAL A 240 -14.63 12.94 21.21
CA VAL A 240 -13.43 13.67 21.68
C VAL A 240 -13.81 14.66 22.79
N GLN A 241 -14.98 15.30 22.66
CA GLN A 241 -15.51 16.19 23.70
C GLN A 241 -15.69 15.44 25.03
N MET A 242 -16.35 14.28 24.97
CA MET A 242 -16.72 13.50 26.15
C MET A 242 -15.57 12.67 26.71
N ASN A 243 -14.76 12.05 25.82
CA ASN A 243 -13.69 11.08 26.13
C ASN A 243 -13.97 10.26 27.41
N PRO A 244 -15.08 9.51 27.45
CA PRO A 244 -15.59 8.94 28.68
C PRO A 244 -14.52 8.05 29.32
N LYS A 245 -14.12 8.40 30.54
CA LYS A 245 -13.11 7.71 31.37
C LYS A 245 -11.73 7.56 30.71
N GLY A 246 -11.40 8.47 29.78
CA GLY A 246 -10.14 8.40 29.05
C GLY A 246 -10.11 7.27 28.00
N LEU A 247 -11.26 6.81 27.52
CA LEU A 247 -11.39 5.75 26.50
C LEU A 247 -10.41 5.93 25.32
N LEU A 248 -10.31 7.15 24.78
CA LEU A 248 -9.43 7.42 23.63
C LEU A 248 -7.95 7.31 24.03
N ASP A 249 -7.60 7.69 25.25
CA ASP A 249 -6.23 7.62 25.75
C ASP A 249 -5.79 6.16 25.96
N TRP A 250 -6.69 5.32 26.49
CA TRP A 250 -6.47 3.87 26.61
C TRP A 250 -6.32 3.20 25.25
N LYS A 251 -7.18 3.52 24.28
CA LYS A 251 -7.04 3.01 22.90
C LYS A 251 -5.70 3.43 22.29
N TYR A 252 -5.28 4.67 22.53
CA TYR A 252 -4.02 5.18 21.98
C TYR A 252 -2.80 4.49 22.58
N ALA A 253 -2.86 4.17 23.89
CA ALA A 253 -1.85 3.35 24.53
C ALA A 253 -1.81 1.92 23.96
N GLY A 254 -2.96 1.31 23.68
CA GLY A 254 -3.04 0.01 23.00
C GLY A 254 -2.37 0.02 21.63
N GLU A 255 -2.61 1.06 20.82
CA GLU A 255 -1.90 1.21 19.56
C GLU A 255 -0.38 1.37 19.73
N ASN A 256 0.06 2.17 20.71
CA ASN A 256 1.48 2.36 21.00
C ASN A 256 2.15 1.03 21.39
N ALA A 257 1.47 0.18 22.15
CA ALA A 257 1.96 -1.15 22.51
C ALA A 257 2.12 -2.04 21.27
N ILE A 258 1.15 -2.05 20.36
CA ILE A 258 1.26 -2.79 19.09
C ILE A 258 2.42 -2.26 18.24
N ARG A 259 2.58 -0.93 18.13
CA ARG A 259 3.71 -0.33 17.42
C ARG A 259 5.06 -0.69 18.06
N ALA A 260 5.11 -0.82 19.38
CA ALA A 260 6.30 -1.16 20.13
C ALA A 260 6.80 -2.59 19.89
N THR A 261 5.96 -3.48 19.35
CA THR A 261 6.35 -4.86 19.04
C THR A 261 7.44 -4.95 17.97
N GLY A 262 7.52 -3.97 17.06
CA GLY A 262 8.40 -4.02 15.89
C GLY A 262 7.97 -5.02 14.82
N LEU A 263 6.93 -5.82 15.07
CA LEU A 263 6.34 -6.71 14.08
C LEU A 263 5.60 -5.90 13.01
N PRO A 264 5.47 -6.40 11.77
CA PRO A 264 4.56 -5.80 10.80
C PRO A 264 3.15 -5.71 11.37
N TYR A 265 2.64 -4.50 11.48
CA TYR A 265 1.29 -4.24 11.95
C TYR A 265 0.53 -3.35 10.98
N THR A 266 -0.78 -3.30 11.13
CA THR A 266 -1.62 -2.24 10.58
C THR A 266 -2.61 -1.80 11.64
N VAL A 267 -2.76 -0.49 11.81
CA VAL A 267 -3.82 0.07 12.66
C VAL A 267 -4.85 0.74 11.76
N VAL A 268 -6.07 0.20 11.76
CA VAL A 268 -7.21 0.73 11.00
C VAL A 268 -8.09 1.53 11.96
N ARG A 269 -8.24 2.83 11.71
CA ARG A 269 -9.00 3.76 12.54
C ARG A 269 -10.32 4.15 11.85
N PRO A 270 -11.40 3.39 12.02
CA PRO A 270 -12.69 3.80 11.49
C PRO A 270 -13.13 5.16 12.08
N CYS A 271 -13.72 5.99 11.22
CA CYS A 271 -14.56 7.11 11.63
C CYS A 271 -15.88 6.58 12.25
N GLY A 272 -16.90 7.43 12.38
CA GLY A 272 -18.16 7.06 13.04
C GLY A 272 -18.79 5.79 12.45
N LEU A 273 -19.13 4.83 13.29
CA LEU A 273 -19.80 3.60 12.85
C LEU A 273 -21.31 3.79 12.90
N LYS A 274 -21.98 3.35 11.83
CA LYS A 274 -23.44 3.26 11.76
C LYS A 274 -23.84 1.80 11.62
N ASP A 275 -24.89 1.45 12.35
CA ASP A 275 -25.59 0.18 12.22
C ASP A 275 -26.83 0.37 11.32
N ASP A 276 -26.62 0.97 10.14
CA ASP A 276 -27.61 0.98 9.09
C ASP A 276 -27.37 -0.24 8.20
N GLY A 277 -28.27 -1.22 8.32
CA GLY A 277 -28.19 -2.49 7.60
C GLY A 277 -27.96 -2.34 6.09
N GLU A 278 -27.46 -3.45 5.52
CA GLU A 278 -26.98 -3.66 4.15
C GLU A 278 -25.71 -2.92 3.73
N MET A 279 -24.78 -3.70 3.17
CA MET A 279 -23.59 -3.18 2.50
C MET A 279 -24.01 -2.51 1.18
N VAL A 280 -24.10 -1.19 1.20
CA VAL A 280 -24.32 -0.40 -0.01
C VAL A 280 -22.98 -0.12 -0.68
N PRO A 281 -22.87 -0.24 -2.02
CA PRO A 281 -21.68 0.18 -2.77
C PRO A 281 -21.22 1.58 -2.38
N ASN A 282 -19.99 1.68 -1.87
CA ASN A 282 -19.33 2.94 -1.60
C ASN A 282 -17.81 2.79 -1.78
N LEU A 283 -17.14 3.90 -2.05
CA LEU A 283 -15.69 3.96 -2.03
C LEU A 283 -15.19 4.29 -0.62
N ILE A 284 -14.18 3.57 -0.17
CA ILE A 284 -13.54 3.84 1.11
C ILE A 284 -12.34 4.75 0.87
N GLU A 285 -12.32 5.87 1.59
CA GLU A 285 -11.19 6.79 1.61
C GLU A 285 -10.31 6.47 2.82
N GLY A 286 -9.00 6.53 2.62
CA GLY A 286 -7.99 6.39 3.67
C GLY A 286 -7.05 7.59 3.72
N ASP A 287 -6.79 8.07 4.94
CA ASP A 287 -5.78 9.11 5.20
C ASP A 287 -5.19 8.96 6.61
N GLN A 288 -4.28 9.86 6.99
CA GLN A 288 -3.57 9.79 8.27
C GLN A 288 -3.63 11.12 9.02
N GLY A 289 -3.67 11.03 10.35
CA GLY A 289 -3.60 12.18 11.26
C GLY A 289 -4.94 12.53 11.90
N ASP A 290 -5.90 11.61 11.87
CA ASP A 290 -7.25 11.73 12.40
C ASP A 290 -7.98 12.99 11.92
N GLN A 291 -7.87 13.34 10.64
CA GLN A 291 -8.50 14.53 10.06
C GLN A 291 -9.89 14.25 9.47
N PHE A 292 -10.20 12.99 9.17
CA PHE A 292 -11.49 12.66 8.57
C PHE A 292 -12.68 12.84 9.51
N ARG A 293 -13.78 13.30 8.92
CA ARG A 293 -15.12 13.24 9.50
C ARG A 293 -16.01 12.51 8.49
N GLY A 294 -16.86 11.63 8.98
CA GLY A 294 -17.69 10.77 8.15
C GLY A 294 -18.11 9.51 8.88
N THR A 295 -18.83 8.64 8.18
CA THR A 295 -19.29 7.37 8.75
C THR A 295 -19.03 6.17 7.85
N LEU A 296 -19.07 4.98 8.42
CA LEU A 296 -18.90 3.66 7.80
C LEU A 296 -19.88 2.67 8.41
N THR A 297 -20.11 1.56 7.74
CA THR A 297 -20.74 0.38 8.36
C THR A 297 -19.69 -0.57 8.92
N PHE A 298 -20.11 -1.52 9.75
CA PHE A 298 -19.24 -2.61 10.20
C PHE A 298 -18.70 -3.46 9.05
N GLY A 299 -19.51 -3.66 8.00
CA GLY A 299 -19.08 -4.42 6.84
C GLY A 299 -18.00 -3.71 6.04
N ASP A 300 -18.02 -2.37 5.94
CA ASP A 300 -16.92 -1.62 5.31
C ASP A 300 -15.60 -1.84 6.06
N VAL A 301 -15.65 -1.77 7.40
CA VAL A 301 -14.46 -1.99 8.25
C VAL A 301 -13.95 -3.41 8.10
N ALA A 302 -14.84 -4.41 8.10
CA ALA A 302 -14.46 -5.80 7.88
C ALA A 302 -13.80 -6.00 6.51
N ASP A 303 -14.33 -5.36 5.46
CA ASP A 303 -13.81 -5.44 4.09
C ASP A 303 -12.38 -4.87 3.98
N VAL A 304 -12.10 -3.76 4.67
CA VAL A 304 -10.76 -3.18 4.79
C VAL A 304 -9.83 -4.08 5.60
N VAL A 305 -10.29 -4.60 6.75
CA VAL A 305 -9.50 -5.46 7.65
C VAL A 305 -9.06 -6.74 6.96
N VAL A 306 -9.92 -7.37 6.15
CA VAL A 306 -9.55 -8.56 5.37
C VAL A 306 -8.49 -8.22 4.34
N ARG A 307 -8.59 -7.06 3.67
CA ARG A 307 -7.64 -6.67 2.61
C ARG A 307 -6.29 -6.22 3.12
N VAL A 308 -6.20 -5.63 4.31
CA VAL A 308 -4.89 -5.27 4.88
C VAL A 308 -4.05 -6.51 5.18
N LEU A 309 -4.66 -7.63 5.57
CA LEU A 309 -3.94 -8.86 5.91
C LEU A 309 -3.12 -9.43 4.74
N ASP A 310 -3.60 -9.28 3.51
CA ASP A 310 -2.90 -9.76 2.32
C ASP A 310 -2.05 -8.68 1.63
N SER A 311 -2.14 -7.42 2.09
CA SER A 311 -1.49 -6.29 1.43
C SER A 311 -0.16 -5.92 2.09
N PRO A 312 1.00 -6.15 1.44
CA PRO A 312 2.27 -5.65 1.96
C PRO A 312 2.32 -4.12 2.00
N ALA A 313 1.55 -3.44 1.15
CA ALA A 313 1.46 -1.98 1.14
C ALA A 313 0.76 -1.40 2.38
N ALA A 314 0.04 -2.21 3.16
CA ALA A 314 -0.61 -1.81 4.40
C ALA A 314 0.30 -1.98 5.64
N ALA A 315 1.42 -2.70 5.52
CA ALA A 315 2.30 -2.99 6.64
C ALA A 315 2.98 -1.73 7.20
N TYR A 316 3.07 -1.67 8.53
CA TYR A 316 3.62 -0.57 9.33
C TYR A 316 2.92 0.77 9.14
N LYS A 317 1.59 0.74 9.00
CA LYS A 317 0.76 1.94 8.79
C LYS A 317 -0.38 2.02 9.77
N THR A 318 -0.59 3.22 10.28
CA THR A 318 -1.78 3.65 11.01
C THR A 318 -2.54 4.64 10.14
N PHE A 319 -3.80 4.38 9.86
CA PHE A 319 -4.62 5.25 9.01
C PHE A 319 -6.09 5.21 9.42
N GLU A 320 -6.77 6.34 9.23
CA GLU A 320 -8.21 6.43 9.37
C GLU A 320 -8.94 6.17 8.07
N ILE A 321 -10.17 5.67 8.19
CA ILE A 321 -11.05 5.38 7.05
C ILE A 321 -12.43 6.01 7.21
N ARG A 322 -13.06 6.34 6.08
CA ARG A 322 -14.47 6.74 5.98
C ARG A 322 -15.06 6.34 4.61
N ARG A 323 -16.39 6.31 4.51
CA ARG A 323 -17.05 6.34 3.19
C ARG A 323 -16.78 7.66 2.50
N SER A 324 -16.57 7.62 1.18
CA SER A 324 -16.47 8.82 0.36
C SER A 324 -17.79 9.58 0.39
N ASN A 325 -17.69 10.90 0.41
CA ASN A 325 -18.82 11.82 0.32
C ASN A 325 -18.87 12.52 -1.05
N ASP A 326 -18.07 12.10 -2.02
CA ASP A 326 -18.09 12.64 -3.38
C ASP A 326 -19.33 12.15 -4.14
N PRO A 327 -20.27 13.03 -4.52
CA PRO A 327 -21.47 12.65 -5.26
C PRO A 327 -21.16 12.01 -6.62
N LEU A 328 -19.99 12.27 -7.21
CA LEU A 328 -19.59 11.69 -8.49
C LEU A 328 -19.17 10.21 -8.38
N LEU A 329 -18.94 9.72 -7.15
CA LEU A 329 -18.48 8.36 -6.87
C LEU A 329 -19.60 7.47 -6.28
N GLU A 330 -20.81 8.01 -6.17
CA GLU A 330 -21.97 7.30 -5.63
C GLU A 330 -22.27 6.00 -6.41
N GLY A 331 -22.58 4.92 -5.70
CA GLY A 331 -22.87 3.61 -6.28
C GLY A 331 -21.65 2.83 -6.79
N ARG A 332 -20.43 3.37 -6.70
CA ARG A 332 -19.21 2.63 -7.02
C ARG A 332 -18.76 1.76 -5.84
N THR A 333 -18.30 0.56 -6.14
CA THR A 333 -17.64 -0.34 -5.19
C THR A 333 -16.13 -0.24 -5.33
N MET A 334 -15.41 -0.37 -4.22
CA MET A 334 -13.95 -0.51 -4.22
C MET A 334 -13.50 -1.72 -5.04
N SER A 335 -12.60 -1.51 -6.00
CA SER A 335 -11.83 -2.60 -6.61
C SER A 335 -10.55 -2.89 -5.82
N ASP A 336 -9.91 -4.04 -6.07
CA ASP A 336 -8.60 -4.34 -5.46
C ASP A 336 -7.52 -3.31 -5.84
N ALA A 337 -7.63 -2.72 -7.03
CA ALA A 337 -6.77 -1.62 -7.44
C ALA A 337 -7.00 -0.35 -6.61
N ASP A 338 -8.24 -0.08 -6.18
CA ASP A 338 -8.57 1.08 -5.36
C ASP A 338 -8.03 0.89 -3.94
N TYR A 339 -8.19 -0.30 -3.35
CA TYR A 339 -7.57 -0.63 -2.06
C TYR A 339 -6.05 -0.53 -2.12
N ARG A 340 -5.41 -1.10 -3.15
CA ARG A 340 -3.97 -1.01 -3.32
C ARG A 340 -3.51 0.45 -3.44
N ARG A 341 -4.20 1.28 -4.21
CA ARG A 341 -3.89 2.73 -4.32
C ARG A 341 -4.04 3.43 -2.98
N MET A 342 -5.12 3.15 -2.25
CA MET A 342 -5.34 3.69 -0.91
C MET A 342 -4.15 3.35 0.00
N PHE A 343 -3.73 2.07 0.05
CA PHE A 343 -2.60 1.67 0.89
C PHE A 343 -1.27 2.26 0.44
N LEU A 344 -0.99 2.32 -0.87
CA LEU A 344 0.26 2.89 -1.41
C LEU A 344 0.38 4.41 -1.16
N LYS A 345 -0.74 5.15 -1.14
CA LYS A 345 -0.76 6.60 -0.83
C LYS A 345 -0.26 6.89 0.59
N LEU A 346 -0.57 6.02 1.55
CA LEU A 346 -0.30 6.24 2.98
C LEU A 346 1.20 6.12 3.29
N ALA A 347 1.71 6.97 4.18
CA ALA A 347 3.07 6.90 4.68
C ALA A 347 3.22 5.79 5.73
N LEU A 348 4.40 5.16 5.76
CA LEU A 348 4.82 4.33 6.90
C LEU A 348 4.82 5.18 8.17
N ASP A 349 4.49 4.58 9.31
CA ASP A 349 4.40 5.30 10.59
C ASP A 349 5.73 5.97 10.98
N ARG A 350 6.86 5.29 10.69
CA ARG A 350 8.22 5.85 10.86
C ARG A 350 8.56 7.02 9.93
N HIS A 351 7.73 7.31 8.94
CA HIS A 351 7.93 8.36 7.93
C HIS A 351 6.90 9.47 8.01
N ARG A 352 6.00 9.45 9.01
CA ARG A 352 4.99 10.50 9.25
C ARG A 352 5.52 11.94 9.20
N PRO A 353 6.71 12.28 9.77
CA PRO A 353 7.24 13.64 9.64
C PRO A 353 7.49 14.09 8.21
N ARG A 354 7.72 13.16 7.26
CA ARG A 354 7.92 13.48 5.84
C ARG A 354 6.64 13.92 5.14
N VAL A 355 5.48 13.60 5.70
CA VAL A 355 4.16 14.00 5.20
C VAL A 355 3.50 15.07 6.08
N GLY A 356 4.27 15.74 6.93
CA GLY A 356 3.79 16.85 7.77
C GLY A 356 3.01 16.42 9.01
N LEU A 357 3.01 15.14 9.35
CA LEU A 357 2.38 14.62 10.56
C LEU A 357 3.40 14.51 11.70
N PRO A 358 3.01 14.77 12.96
CA PRO A 358 3.90 14.57 14.09
C PRO A 358 4.32 13.09 14.21
N PRO A 359 5.54 12.82 14.73
CA PRO A 359 5.90 11.46 15.07
C PRO A 359 4.96 10.93 16.16
N PHE A 360 4.68 9.63 16.13
CA PHE A 360 3.98 8.99 17.24
C PHE A 360 4.80 9.09 18.54
N PRO A 361 4.14 9.02 19.71
CA PRO A 361 4.83 8.88 20.99
C PRO A 361 5.87 7.77 20.94
N PRO A 362 6.97 7.89 21.71
CA PRO A 362 7.95 6.82 21.82
C PRO A 362 7.25 5.50 22.17
N PRO A 363 7.56 4.39 21.48
CA PRO A 363 6.96 3.10 21.78
C PRO A 363 7.29 2.68 23.21
N TYR A 364 6.27 2.32 23.99
CA TYR A 364 6.43 1.72 25.31
C TYR A 364 5.54 0.48 25.41
N MET A 365 6.07 -0.59 26.02
CA MET A 365 5.34 -1.85 26.26
C MET A 365 4.74 -1.96 27.67
N SER A 366 4.69 -0.86 28.43
CA SER A 366 4.04 -0.84 29.75
C SER A 366 2.62 -0.28 29.69
N SER A 367 1.75 -0.67 30.62
CA SER A 367 0.48 0.04 30.81
C SER A 367 0.76 1.54 31.03
N PRO A 368 -0.02 2.46 30.42
CA PRO A 368 0.09 3.87 30.76
C PRO A 368 -0.34 4.08 32.23
N PRO A 369 0.11 5.17 32.87
CA PRO A 369 -0.31 5.51 34.23
C PRO A 369 -1.84 5.66 34.29
N ALA A 370 -2.42 5.34 35.46
CA ALA A 370 -3.86 5.52 35.66
C ALA A 370 -4.25 7.01 35.51
N PRO A 371 -5.45 7.31 34.98
CA PRO A 371 -5.96 8.68 34.94
C PRO A 371 -6.00 9.26 36.35
N THR A 372 -5.65 10.53 36.43
CA THR A 372 -5.68 11.36 37.63
C THR A 372 -7.11 11.59 38.12
N ASP A 373 -7.28 11.85 39.42
CA ASP A 373 -8.60 12.14 40.00
C ASP A 373 -9.32 13.30 39.29
N SER A 374 -8.57 14.27 38.74
CA SER A 374 -9.10 15.37 37.93
C SER A 374 -9.71 14.93 36.59
N GLU A 375 -9.12 13.93 35.93
CA GLU A 375 -9.64 13.37 34.67
C GLU A 375 -10.93 12.57 34.92
N LEU A 376 -10.98 11.86 36.06
CA LEU A 376 -12.19 11.15 36.50
C LEU A 376 -13.34 12.10 36.86
N GLU A 377 -13.06 13.23 37.52
CA GLU A 377 -14.06 14.24 37.88
C GLU A 377 -14.65 14.98 36.67
N GLN A 378 -13.84 15.27 35.65
CA GLN A 378 -14.34 15.88 34.40
C GLN A 378 -15.28 14.93 33.64
N THR A 379 -14.97 13.63 33.67
CA THR A 379 -15.84 12.59 33.09
C THR A 379 -17.20 12.53 33.77
N ALA A 380 -17.23 12.60 35.11
CA ALA A 380 -18.47 12.55 35.88
C ALA A 380 -19.40 13.75 35.59
N LYS A 381 -18.83 14.96 35.46
CA LYS A 381 -19.59 16.18 35.13
C LYS A 381 -20.17 16.18 33.71
N GLY A 382 -19.55 15.45 32.78
CA GLY A 382 -20.06 15.27 31.42
C GLY A 382 -21.28 14.35 31.34
N GLN A 383 -21.40 13.39 32.26
CA GLN A 383 -22.50 12.41 32.30
C GLN A 383 -23.80 13.00 32.90
N ASP A 384 -23.69 13.87 33.91
CA ASP A 384 -24.88 14.47 34.54
C ASP A 384 -25.67 15.40 33.58
N ASN A 385 -25.00 16.01 32.60
CA ASN A 385 -25.67 16.83 31.58
C ASN A 385 -26.47 16.01 30.53
N VAL A 386 -26.21 14.70 30.42
CA VAL A 386 -26.94 13.81 29.48
C VAL A 386 -28.25 13.32 30.11
N ALA A 387 -28.27 13.09 31.42
CA ALA A 387 -29.50 12.70 32.13
C ALA A 387 -30.58 13.80 32.06
N ASP A 388 -30.19 15.08 32.00
CA ASP A 388 -31.12 16.20 31.88
C ASP A 388 -31.60 16.47 30.44
N THR A 389 -30.91 15.94 29.41
CA THR A 389 -31.32 16.12 27.99
C THR A 389 -32.16 14.97 27.44
N GLU A 390 -32.08 13.77 28.01
CA GLU A 390 -32.99 12.65 27.64
C GLU A 390 -34.43 12.83 28.18
N GLY A 391 -34.64 13.70 29.19
CA GLY A 391 -35.96 13.95 29.79
C GLY A 391 -36.87 14.96 29.07
N GLN A 392 -36.40 15.64 28.02
CA GLN A 392 -37.18 16.68 27.31
C GLN A 392 -37.65 16.27 25.90
N GLY A 393 -37.38 15.04 25.47
CA GLY A 393 -37.69 14.56 24.12
C GLY A 393 -39.06 13.91 23.91
N GLU A 394 -39.77 13.51 24.98
CA GLU A 394 -40.97 12.65 24.83
C GLU A 394 -42.31 13.38 24.66
N ASP A 395 -42.41 14.69 24.88
CA ASP A 395 -43.70 15.41 24.90
C ASP A 395 -44.10 16.13 23.60
N SER A 396 -43.39 15.91 22.47
CA SER A 396 -43.64 16.68 21.22
C SER A 396 -44.16 15.88 20.02
N VAL A 397 -44.49 14.59 20.15
CA VAL A 397 -44.89 13.74 19.00
C VAL A 397 -46.40 13.44 18.91
N THR A 398 -47.23 13.92 19.84
CA THR A 398 -48.71 13.71 19.81
C THR A 398 -49.47 15.00 19.56
N LYS A 399 -49.24 15.66 18.41
CA LYS A 399 -50.15 16.72 17.92
C LYS A 399 -50.02 17.05 16.43
N VAL A 400 -49.92 16.03 15.56
CA VAL A 400 -50.09 16.23 14.10
C VAL A 400 -50.87 15.06 13.50
N SER A 401 -52.12 14.86 13.93
CA SER A 401 -53.04 13.93 13.27
C SER A 401 -54.50 14.31 13.51
N GLU A 402 -54.87 15.57 13.27
CA GLU A 402 -56.29 15.95 13.34
C GLU A 402 -56.58 17.28 12.61
N THR A 403 -56.35 17.34 11.29
CA THR A 403 -57.05 18.30 10.40
C THR A 403 -56.88 17.86 8.94
N ALA A 404 -57.63 16.84 8.53
CA ALA A 404 -57.90 16.56 7.13
C ALA A 404 -59.28 15.91 7.02
N ASN A 405 -60.33 16.69 7.25
CA ASN A 405 -61.69 16.42 6.78
C ASN A 405 -62.56 17.66 7.01
N ALA A 406 -62.64 18.54 6.00
CA ALA A 406 -63.80 19.37 5.67
C ALA A 406 -63.41 20.38 4.60
N THR A 407 -63.81 20.15 3.34
CA THR A 407 -64.79 20.97 2.62
C THR A 407 -64.97 20.44 1.20
N SER A 408 -66.21 20.04 0.92
CA SER A 408 -66.90 20.31 -0.35
C SER A 408 -67.00 21.81 -0.63
#